data_AF-D8LZ29-F1
#
_entry.id   AF-D8LZ29-F1
#
_cell.length_a   1.000
_cell.length_b   1.000
_cell.length_c   1.000
_cell.angle_alpha   90.00
_cell.angle_beta   90.00
_cell.angle_gamma   90.00
#
_symmetry.space_group_name_H-M   'P 1'
#
loop_
_entity.id
_entity.type
_entity.pdbx_description
1 polymer ?
#
loop_
_entity_poly.entity_id
_entity_poly.type
_entity_poly.pdbx_seq_one_letter_code
_entity_poly.pdbx_strand_id
1 'polypeptide(L)'
;MYIKDLRSLNRDLSKVIILDNSLYSFAFNVNNGIPISSWYSDPTDKKLYQLIPLLRSLSMEDDVRLVLRDMFKIQDILDSYDDFYWFVCLDM
;
A
#
# COMPACT_ATOMS: atom_id res chain seq x y z
N MET A 1 -0.40 -2.52 -17.69
CA MET A 1 -0.07 -2.08 -16.31
C MET A 1 -0.26 -0.57 -16.27
N TYR A 2 -0.95 -0.05 -15.26
CA TYR A 2 -1.15 1.40 -15.10
C TYR A 2 -0.86 1.77 -13.65
N ILE A 3 0.05 2.73 -13.45
CA ILE A 3 0.44 3.22 -12.13
C ILE A 3 -0.34 4.50 -11.84
N LYS A 4 -0.95 4.54 -10.66
CA LYS A 4 -1.63 5.69 -10.09
C LYS A 4 -0.63 6.43 -9.22
N ASP A 5 0.18 7.28 -9.85
CA ASP A 5 1.13 8.13 -9.14
C ASP A 5 0.38 9.17 -8.30
N LEU A 6 0.36 8.98 -6.98
CA LEU A 6 -0.38 9.83 -6.06
C LEU A 6 0.20 11.25 -5.98
N ARG A 7 1.45 11.47 -6.39
CA ARG A 7 2.07 12.81 -6.46
C ARG A 7 1.28 13.73 -7.42
N SER A 8 0.59 13.13 -8.39
CA SER A 8 -0.26 13.84 -9.34
C SER A 8 -1.52 14.46 -8.72
N LEU A 9 -1.89 14.07 -7.49
CA LEU A 9 -3.07 14.61 -6.79
C LEU A 9 -2.86 16.03 -6.27
N ASN A 10 -1.61 16.51 -6.20
CA ASN A 10 -1.25 17.79 -5.58
C ASN A 10 -1.83 17.95 -4.16
N ARG A 11 -1.70 16.89 -3.37
CA ARG A 11 -2.12 16.81 -1.95
C ARG A 11 -0.93 16.40 -1.11
N ASP A 12 -0.97 16.77 0.17
CA ASP A 12 0.01 16.26 1.13
C ASP A 12 -0.15 14.74 1.28
N LEU A 13 0.87 13.99 0.85
CA LEU A 13 0.87 12.53 0.92
C LEU A 13 0.89 12.00 2.35
N SER A 14 1.17 12.81 3.36
CA SER A 14 0.99 12.42 4.77
C SER A 14 -0.50 12.23 5.13
N LYS A 15 -1.42 12.76 4.31
CA LYS A 15 -2.88 12.73 4.50
C LYS A 15 -3.64 11.99 3.40
N VAL A 16 -2.94 11.26 2.53
CA VAL A 16 -3.53 10.53 1.40
C VAL A 16 -3.34 9.04 1.58
N ILE A 17 -4.40 8.27 1.34
CA ILE A 17 -4.34 6.82 1.22
C ILE A 17 -4.90 6.37 -0.14
N ILE A 18 -4.45 5.23 -0.63
CA ILE A 18 -5.05 4.52 -1.76
C ILE A 18 -5.45 3.11 -1.32
N LEU A 19 -6.69 2.73 -1.60
CA LEU A 19 -7.20 1.38 -1.42
C LEU A 19 -7.30 0.73 -2.79
N ASP A 20 -6.56 -0.35 -3.01
CA ASP A 20 -6.53 -0.98 -4.33
C ASP A 20 -6.26 -2.48 -4.25
N ASN A 21 -6.76 -3.21 -5.23
CA ASN A 21 -6.62 -4.65 -5.34
C ASN A 21 -5.39 -5.10 -6.13
N SER A 22 -4.55 -4.16 -6.57
CA SER A 22 -3.31 -4.42 -7.27
C SER A 22 -2.18 -3.60 -6.67
N LEU A 23 -1.19 -4.26 -6.05
CA LEU A 23 0.02 -3.58 -5.53
C LEU A 23 0.74 -2.75 -6.61
N TYR A 24 0.72 -3.24 -7.85
CA TYR A 24 1.34 -2.56 -8.99
C TYR A 24 0.71 -1.19 -9.28
N SER A 25 -0.57 -0.99 -8.94
CA SER A 25 -1.26 0.26 -9.25
C SER A 25 -0.77 1.43 -8.38
N PHE A 26 -0.11 1.16 -7.26
CA PHE A 26 0.42 2.20 -6.36
C PHE A 26 1.90 1.99 -6.03
N ALA A 27 2.64 1.33 -6.93
CA ALA A 27 4.06 0.97 -6.75
C ALA A 27 4.98 2.16 -6.42
N PHE A 28 4.66 3.39 -6.83
CA PHE A 28 5.46 4.58 -6.49
C PHE A 28 5.14 5.16 -5.10
N ASN A 29 4.06 4.72 -4.46
CA ASN A 29 3.58 5.23 -3.18
C ASN A 29 3.13 4.06 -2.29
N VAL A 30 3.94 3.01 -2.17
CA VAL A 30 3.58 1.78 -1.42
C VAL A 30 3.22 2.04 0.03
N ASN A 31 3.84 3.03 0.66
CA ASN A 31 3.53 3.43 2.04
C ASN A 31 2.22 4.21 2.18
N ASN A 32 1.55 4.57 1.08
CA ASN A 32 0.21 5.15 1.08
C ASN A 32 -0.87 4.10 0.78
N GLY A 33 -0.49 2.85 0.50
CA GLY A 33 -1.38 1.81 0.01
C GLY A 33 -1.99 0.94 1.10
N ILE A 34 -3.28 0.65 0.97
CA ILE A 34 -3.97 -0.42 1.66
C ILE A 34 -4.31 -1.47 0.60
N PRO A 35 -3.65 -2.65 0.61
CA PRO A 35 -4.05 -3.74 -0.26
C PRO A 35 -5.41 -4.30 0.19
N ILE A 36 -6.31 -4.51 -0.78
CA ILE A 36 -7.59 -5.19 -0.56
C ILE A 36 -7.77 -6.28 -1.60
N SER A 37 -8.46 -7.37 -1.27
CA SER A 37 -8.73 -8.37 -2.31
C SER A 37 -9.77 -7.85 -3.30
N SER A 38 -9.66 -8.30 -4.55
CA SER A 38 -10.77 -8.21 -5.51
C SER A 38 -12.05 -8.82 -4.93
N TRP A 39 -13.17 -8.18 -5.22
CA TRP A 39 -14.50 -8.72 -4.93
C TRP A 39 -15.06 -9.44 -6.15
N TYR A 40 -15.61 -10.62 -5.96
CA TYR A 40 -16.16 -11.48 -7.02
C TYR A 40 -17.59 -11.93 -6.69
N SER A 41 -18.48 -10.97 -6.43
CA SER A 41 -19.92 -11.24 -6.22
C SER A 41 -20.29 -12.02 -4.96
N ASP A 42 -19.38 -12.14 -3.98
CA ASP A 42 -19.69 -12.74 -2.67
C ASP A 42 -20.54 -11.78 -1.82
N PRO A 43 -21.81 -12.12 -1.51
CA PRO A 43 -22.68 -11.28 -0.67
C PRO A 43 -22.27 -11.30 0.82
N THR A 44 -21.42 -12.24 1.22
CA THR A 44 -20.91 -12.37 2.58
C THR A 44 -19.62 -11.60 2.81
N ASP A 45 -18.98 -11.07 1.76
CA ASP A 45 -17.77 -10.25 1.90
C ASP A 45 -18.02 -9.01 2.77
N LYS A 46 -17.15 -8.81 3.76
CA LYS A 46 -17.17 -7.68 4.69
C LYS A 46 -15.87 -6.89 4.70
N LYS A 47 -15.00 -7.03 3.69
CA LYS A 47 -13.64 -6.48 3.74
C LYS A 47 -13.62 -4.96 3.85
N LEU A 48 -14.50 -4.26 3.12
CA LEU A 48 -14.66 -2.81 3.27
C LEU A 48 -15.14 -2.42 4.67
N TYR A 49 -16.04 -3.19 5.27
CA TYR A 49 -16.51 -2.94 6.65
C TYR A 49 -15.38 -3.14 7.67
N GLN A 50 -14.55 -4.16 7.47
CA GLN A 50 -13.39 -4.46 8.31
C GLN A 50 -12.31 -3.37 8.27
N LEU A 51 -12.32 -2.48 7.27
CA LEU A 51 -11.40 -1.33 7.21
C LEU A 51 -11.81 -0.18 8.12
N ILE A 52 -13.05 -0.12 8.62
CA ILE A 52 -13.53 1.02 9.41
C ILE A 52 -12.63 1.33 10.62
N PRO A 53 -12.20 0.35 11.45
CA PRO A 53 -11.31 0.63 12.57
C PRO A 53 -9.96 1.22 12.13
N LEU A 54 -9.38 0.69 11.05
CA LEU A 54 -8.13 1.19 10.48
C LEU A 54 -8.30 2.63 9.97
N LEU A 55 -9.34 2.91 9.18
CA LEU A 55 -9.60 4.25 8.65
C LEU A 55 -9.83 5.27 9.77
N ARG A 56 -10.50 4.87 10.86
CA ARG A 56 -10.64 5.72 12.06
C ARG A 56 -9.29 5.99 12.71
N SER A 57 -8.44 4.97 12.89
CA SER A 57 -7.09 5.16 13.42
C SER A 57 -6.29 6.13 12.56
N LEU A 58 -6.24 5.90 11.24
CA LEU A 58 -5.48 6.73 10.30
C LEU A 58 -5.97 8.18 10.27
N SER A 59 -7.25 8.43 10.52
CA SER A 59 -7.79 9.80 10.58
C SER A 59 -7.25 10.63 11.74
N MET A 60 -6.66 9.98 12.75
CA MET A 60 -6.05 10.62 13.91
C MET A 60 -4.53 10.80 13.76
N GLU A 61 -3.93 10.25 12.70
CA GLU A 61 -2.48 10.28 12.51
C GLU A 61 -2.00 11.55 11.82
N ASP A 62 -0.82 12.02 12.24
CA ASP A 62 -0.15 13.14 11.57
C ASP A 62 0.39 12.74 10.19
N ASP A 63 0.87 11.50 10.05
CA ASP A 63 1.31 10.92 8.80
C ASP A 63 0.86 9.46 8.67
N VAL A 64 -0.10 9.20 7.79
CA VAL A 64 -0.66 7.87 7.57
C VAL A 64 0.38 6.85 7.09
N ARG A 65 1.48 7.31 6.49
CA ARG A 65 2.48 6.44 5.86
C ARG A 65 3.28 5.65 6.88
N LEU A 66 3.43 6.17 8.10
CA LEU A 66 4.16 5.49 9.18
C LEU A 66 3.41 4.24 9.62
N VAL A 67 2.10 4.38 9.87
CA VAL A 67 1.22 3.28 10.25
C VAL A 67 1.10 2.25 9.13
N LEU A 68 0.89 2.69 7.89
CA LEU A 68 0.74 1.79 6.75
C LEU A 68 2.02 1.03 6.41
N ARG A 69 3.20 1.68 6.52
CA ARG A 69 4.49 1.01 6.37
C ARG A 69 4.65 -0.10 7.39
N ASP A 70 4.42 0.18 8.67
CA ASP A 70 4.58 -0.83 9.74
C ASP A 70 3.58 -1.98 9.61
N MET A 71 2.33 -1.65 9.24
CA MET A 71 1.25 -2.63 9.11
C MET A 71 1.44 -3.59 7.91
N PHE A 72 1.85 -3.07 6.75
CA PHE A 72 1.88 -3.87 5.51
C PHE A 72 3.30 -4.24 5.05
N LYS A 73 4.33 -3.50 5.47
CA LYS A 73 5.75 -3.76 5.17
C LYS A 73 6.05 -3.97 3.69
N ILE A 74 5.26 -3.36 2.80
CA ILE A 74 5.38 -3.56 1.35
C ILE A 74 6.74 -3.08 0.87
N GLN A 75 7.21 -1.92 1.37
CA GLN A 75 8.54 -1.42 1.02
C GLN A 75 9.63 -2.39 1.47
N ASP A 76 9.60 -2.86 2.72
CA ASP A 76 10.61 -3.78 3.25
C ASP A 76 10.67 -5.09 2.45
N ILE A 77 9.52 -5.59 1.99
CA ILE A 77 9.43 -6.75 1.11
C ILE A 77 10.10 -6.46 -0.24
N LEU A 78 9.79 -5.32 -0.86
CA LEU A 78 10.40 -4.93 -2.14
C LEU A 78 11.92 -4.78 -2.02
N ASP A 79 12.38 -4.10 -0.97
CA ASP A 79 13.80 -3.91 -0.68
C ASP A 79 14.50 -5.27 -0.51
N SER A 80 13.84 -6.25 0.14
CA SER A 80 14.39 -7.60 0.30
C SER A 80 14.54 -8.38 -1.01
N TYR A 81 13.67 -8.13 -1.99
CA TYR A 81 13.80 -8.72 -3.32
C TYR A 81 14.95 -8.06 -4.09
N ASP A 82 15.04 -6.74 -4.07
CA ASP A 82 16.13 -6.02 -4.73
C ASP A 82 17.48 -6.44 -4.16
N ASP A 83 17.61 -6.56 -2.83
CA ASP A 83 18.81 -7.08 -2.17
C ASP A 83 19.13 -8.52 -2.60
N PHE A 84 18.14 -9.40 -2.64
CA PHE A 84 18.33 -10.79 -3.08
C PHE A 84 18.76 -10.89 -4.55
N TYR A 85 18.09 -10.15 -5.45
CA TYR A 85 18.45 -10.12 -6.87
C TYR A 85 19.82 -9.49 -7.09
N TRP A 86 20.17 -8.44 -6.32
CA TRP A 86 21.47 -7.81 -6.36
C TRP A 86 22.58 -8.77 -5.93
N PHE A 87 22.39 -9.48 -4.81
CA PHE A 87 23.29 -10.52 -4.33
C PHE A 87 23.52 -11.61 -5.38
N VAL A 88 22.44 -12.13 -5.99
CA VAL A 88 22.53 -13.17 -7.02
C VAL A 88 23.18 -12.68 -8.33
N CYS A 89 22.96 -11.43 -8.73
CA CYS A 89 23.42 -10.92 -10.02
C CYS A 89 24.86 -10.38 -10.04
N LEU A 90 25.46 -10.07 -8.88
CA LEU A 90 26.81 -9.48 -8.81
C LEU A 90 27.84 -10.30 -8.04
N ASP A 91 27.43 -11.37 -7.35
CA ASP A 91 28.35 -12.38 -6.83
C ASP A 91 28.64 -13.50 -7.88
N MET A 92 28.58 -13.15 -9.18
CA MET A 92 28.93 -14.02 -10.32
C MET A 92 30.08 -13.44 -11.15
#